data_AF-G0RQF0-F1
#
_entry.id   AF-G0RQF0-F1
#
_cell.length_a   1.000
_cell.length_b   1.000
_cell.length_c   1.000
_cell.angle_alpha   90.00
_cell.angle_beta   90.00
_cell.angle_gamma   90.00
#
_symmetry.space_group_name_H-M   'P 1'
#
loop_
_entity.id
_entity.type
_entity.pdbx_description
1 polymer ?
#
loop_
_entity_poly.entity_id
_entity_poly.type
_entity_poly.pdbx_seq_one_letter_code
_entity_poly.pdbx_strand_id
1 'polypeptide(L)'
;MSQWGLFSYKRQPIKADHPYYPLGVSIPDYVPNGLPLSRSLPLFGTLVGAVVAAAFYFSGRRSGASSRRRVRPVDRFAASWFALCGFLHIAFEGYYLLHRTNISGMNTLFAQLWKEYALSDSRYLTSDVFTVCVETITVFAWGPLSLLTLFCIFTSHPSRHLFQTVVCVAHLYGVALYYGTNWAEQRLHNVSYSRPETLYFWVYYVGFNAPWVVVPFVLLADSYKQVVKAFRALHEKETRPVRAVQEKESRQRSK
;
A
#
# COMPACT_ATOMS: atom_id res chain seq x y z
N MET A 1 -45.66 -1.61 53.43
CA MET A 1 -44.66 -0.79 52.69
C MET A 1 -43.30 -1.26 53.19
N SER A 2 -42.36 -1.82 52.44
CA SER A 2 -42.05 -1.77 51.01
C SER A 2 -41.16 -2.98 50.67
N GLN A 3 -41.52 -3.74 49.64
CA GLN A 3 -40.63 -4.70 48.98
C GLN A 3 -39.73 -3.94 47.99
N TRP A 4 -38.42 -3.99 48.18
CA TRP A 4 -37.46 -3.61 47.14
C TRP A 4 -36.53 -4.79 46.92
N GLY A 5 -36.92 -5.65 45.98
CA GLY A 5 -36.04 -6.68 45.44
C GLY A 5 -34.97 -6.01 44.57
N LEU A 6 -33.71 -6.12 44.99
CA LEU A 6 -32.56 -5.80 44.18
C LEU A 6 -32.45 -6.82 43.04
N PHE A 7 -33.06 -6.52 41.89
CA PHE A 7 -32.75 -7.22 40.65
C PHE A 7 -31.31 -6.86 40.24
N SER A 8 -30.37 -7.68 40.67
CA SER A 8 -29.03 -7.73 40.08
C SER A 8 -29.17 -8.19 38.63
N TYR A 9 -29.32 -7.24 37.69
CA TYR A 9 -29.23 -7.51 36.26
C TYR A 9 -27.78 -7.93 35.96
N LYS A 10 -27.50 -9.25 36.03
CA LYS A 10 -26.32 -9.82 35.38
C LYS A 10 -26.46 -9.47 33.90
N ARG A 11 -25.67 -8.50 33.40
CA ARG A 11 -25.49 -8.31 31.95
C ARG A 11 -25.04 -9.66 31.40
N GLN A 12 -25.93 -10.33 30.68
CA GLN A 12 -25.57 -11.49 29.88
C GLN A 12 -24.47 -11.02 28.91
N PRO A 13 -23.33 -11.74 28.78
CA PRO A 13 -22.36 -11.40 27.77
C PRO A 13 -23.06 -11.46 26.41
N ILE A 14 -22.98 -10.38 25.64
CA ILE A 14 -23.49 -10.35 24.26
C ILE A 14 -22.75 -11.48 23.53
N LYS A 15 -23.46 -12.54 23.15
CA LYS A 15 -22.91 -13.57 22.29
C LYS A 15 -22.76 -12.93 20.91
N ALA A 16 -21.57 -12.43 20.61
CA ALA A 16 -21.32 -11.76 19.34
C ALA A 16 -21.47 -12.78 18.20
N ASP A 17 -22.29 -12.44 17.20
CA ASP A 17 -22.52 -13.30 16.02
C ASP A 17 -21.29 -13.39 15.10
N HIS A 18 -20.28 -12.55 15.36
CA HIS A 18 -19.02 -12.49 14.63
C HIS A 18 -17.86 -12.02 15.52
N PRO A 19 -16.58 -12.27 15.14
CA PRO A 19 -15.40 -11.91 15.94
C PRO A 19 -14.88 -10.46 15.74
N TYR A 20 -15.52 -9.66 14.89
CA TYR A 20 -15.10 -8.30 14.53
C TYR A 20 -15.48 -7.24 15.57
N TYR A 21 -14.67 -6.18 15.67
CA TYR A 21 -14.79 -5.13 16.66
C TYR A 21 -15.29 -3.81 16.02
N PRO A 22 -16.13 -3.01 16.71
CA PRO A 22 -16.71 -3.26 18.03
C PRO A 22 -17.68 -4.45 18.03
N LEU A 23 -17.67 -5.23 19.11
CA LEU A 23 -18.58 -6.36 19.25
C LEU A 23 -20.04 -5.88 19.27
N GLY A 24 -20.92 -6.64 18.60
CA GLY A 24 -22.35 -6.33 18.53
C GLY A 24 -22.75 -5.33 17.45
N VAL A 25 -21.81 -4.83 16.65
CA VAL A 25 -22.14 -4.13 15.40
C VAL A 25 -22.83 -5.10 14.43
N SER A 26 -23.69 -4.61 13.56
CA SER A 26 -24.32 -5.45 12.53
C SER A 26 -23.35 -5.66 11.37
N ILE A 27 -23.09 -6.92 11.02
CA ILE A 27 -22.41 -7.32 9.78
C ILE A 27 -23.37 -8.26 9.03
N PRO A 28 -24.12 -7.73 8.04
CA PRO A 28 -25.12 -8.50 7.32
C PRO A 28 -24.55 -9.76 6.68
N ASP A 29 -25.32 -10.84 6.69
CA ASP A 29 -25.02 -12.10 6.02
C ASP A 29 -23.65 -12.71 6.37
N TYR A 30 -23.12 -12.42 7.57
CA TYR A 30 -21.81 -12.93 7.97
C TYR A 30 -21.76 -14.46 7.96
N VAL A 31 -20.78 -14.99 7.23
CA VAL A 31 -20.43 -16.40 7.22
C VAL A 31 -18.93 -16.54 7.55
N PRO A 32 -18.53 -17.38 8.51
CA PRO A 32 -17.13 -17.67 8.79
C PRO A 32 -16.36 -18.18 7.57
N ASN A 33 -15.04 -18.05 7.57
CA ASN A 33 -14.19 -18.56 6.50
C ASN A 33 -14.31 -20.09 6.40
N GLY A 34 -14.62 -20.61 5.21
CA GLY A 34 -14.71 -22.03 4.93
C GLY A 34 -13.35 -22.73 4.77
N LEU A 35 -12.30 -21.99 4.43
CA LEU A 35 -10.92 -22.46 4.37
C LEU A 35 -10.12 -21.91 5.56
N PRO A 36 -9.33 -22.75 6.25
CA PRO A 36 -8.42 -22.26 7.26
C PRO A 36 -7.32 -21.40 6.64
N LEU A 37 -6.80 -20.44 7.42
CA LEU A 37 -5.74 -19.52 6.98
C LEU A 37 -4.50 -20.25 6.45
N SER A 38 -4.16 -21.41 7.01
CA SER A 38 -3.04 -22.25 6.58
C SER A 38 -3.13 -22.72 5.12
N ARG A 39 -4.33 -22.72 4.54
CA ARG A 39 -4.55 -23.00 3.10
C ARG A 39 -4.70 -21.72 2.29
N SER A 40 -5.43 -20.74 2.81
CA SER A 40 -5.67 -19.47 2.10
C SER A 40 -4.38 -18.68 1.88
N LEU A 41 -3.51 -18.61 2.90
CA LEU A 41 -2.31 -17.79 2.85
C LEU A 41 -1.27 -18.29 1.83
N PRO A 42 -0.93 -19.60 1.74
CA PRO A 42 -0.03 -20.09 0.69
C PRO A 42 -0.58 -19.92 -0.73
N LEU A 43 -1.90 -20.07 -0.92
CA LEU A 43 -2.53 -19.86 -2.24
C LEU A 43 -2.36 -18.40 -2.68
N PHE A 44 -2.66 -17.46 -1.80
CA PHE A 44 -2.46 -16.04 -2.07
C PHE A 44 -0.98 -15.67 -2.24
N GLY A 45 -0.12 -16.21 -1.37
CA GLY A 45 1.33 -16.04 -1.44
C GLY A 45 1.91 -16.56 -2.76
N THR A 46 1.33 -17.61 -3.35
CA THR A 46 1.73 -18.12 -4.68
C THR A 46 1.36 -17.13 -5.77
N LEU A 47 0.16 -16.53 -5.73
CA LEU A 47 -0.26 -15.50 -6.70
C LEU A 47 0.64 -14.26 -6.61
N VAL A 48 0.84 -13.75 -5.40
CA VAL A 48 1.72 -12.61 -5.13
C VAL A 48 3.16 -12.92 -5.56
N GLY A 49 3.67 -14.09 -5.19
CA GLY A 49 5.02 -14.56 -5.53
C GLY A 49 5.22 -14.67 -7.04
N ALA A 50 4.22 -15.17 -7.78
CA ALA A 50 4.27 -15.24 -9.23
C ALA A 50 4.37 -13.85 -9.88
N VAL A 51 3.57 -12.88 -9.41
CA VAL A 51 3.63 -11.48 -9.89
C VAL A 51 5.00 -10.87 -9.64
N VAL A 52 5.51 -11.00 -8.41
CA VAL A 52 6.81 -10.44 -7.99
C VAL A 52 7.97 -11.09 -8.75
N ALA A 53 7.96 -12.42 -8.89
CA ALA A 53 8.98 -13.18 -9.61
C ALA A 53 9.00 -12.84 -11.10
N ALA A 54 7.82 -12.73 -11.73
CA ALA A 54 7.70 -12.30 -13.12
C ALA A 54 8.32 -10.91 -13.31
N ALA A 55 7.95 -9.93 -12.48
CA ALA A 55 8.52 -8.58 -12.57
C ALA A 55 10.05 -8.54 -12.36
N PHE A 56 10.56 -9.33 -11.40
CA PHE A 56 11.99 -9.45 -11.14
C PHE A 56 12.76 -10.07 -12.31
N TYR A 57 12.15 -11.04 -12.98
CA TYR A 57 12.73 -11.72 -14.14
C TYR A 57 12.73 -10.84 -15.38
N PHE A 58 11.61 -10.19 -15.70
CA PHE A 58 11.52 -9.31 -16.87
C PHE A 58 12.37 -8.04 -16.73
N SER A 59 12.48 -7.48 -15.52
CA SER A 59 13.40 -6.35 -15.26
C SER A 59 14.86 -6.72 -15.52
N GLY A 60 15.25 -8.00 -15.38
CA GLY A 60 16.63 -8.46 -15.63
C GLY A 60 16.99 -8.70 -17.09
N ARG A 61 16.00 -8.97 -17.96
CA ARG A 61 16.24 -9.46 -19.34
C ARG A 61 16.41 -8.37 -20.39
N ARG A 62 15.80 -7.20 -20.22
CA ARG A 62 15.70 -6.19 -21.30
C ARG A 62 16.91 -5.27 -21.44
N SER A 63 17.92 -5.40 -20.60
CA SER A 63 19.21 -4.69 -20.76
C SER A 63 20.11 -5.26 -21.85
N GLY A 64 19.68 -6.31 -22.57
CA GLY A 64 20.52 -7.06 -23.51
C GLY A 64 20.69 -6.49 -24.93
N ALA A 65 20.01 -5.41 -25.35
CA ALA A 65 20.01 -5.03 -26.77
C ALA A 65 20.68 -3.69 -27.15
N SER A 66 20.92 -2.77 -26.21
CA SER A 66 21.51 -1.45 -26.57
C SER A 66 22.35 -0.77 -25.47
N SER A 67 22.32 -1.25 -24.22
CA SER A 67 23.00 -0.61 -23.10
C SER A 67 23.87 -1.62 -22.35
N ARG A 68 25.20 -1.46 -22.40
CA ARG A 68 26.18 -2.21 -21.58
C ARG A 68 26.01 -1.99 -20.06
N ARG A 69 24.96 -1.30 -19.60
CA ARG A 69 24.77 -0.94 -18.20
C ARG A 69 23.89 -1.97 -17.51
N ARG A 70 24.49 -2.74 -16.59
CA ARG A 70 23.78 -3.64 -15.66
C ARG A 70 22.64 -2.89 -14.97
N VAL A 71 21.45 -3.48 -14.93
CA VAL A 71 20.28 -2.94 -14.20
C VAL A 71 20.65 -2.79 -12.74
N ARG A 72 20.36 -1.62 -12.15
CA ARG A 72 20.63 -1.38 -10.74
C ARG A 72 19.77 -2.32 -9.89
N PRO A 73 20.28 -2.94 -8.82
CA PRO A 73 19.48 -3.78 -7.94
C PRO A 73 18.20 -3.09 -7.43
N VAL A 74 18.30 -1.79 -7.12
CA VAL A 74 17.15 -0.96 -6.69
C VAL A 74 16.08 -0.84 -7.77
N ASP A 75 16.44 -0.85 -9.07
CA ASP A 75 15.46 -0.75 -10.16
C ASP A 75 14.70 -2.07 -10.31
N ARG A 76 15.35 -3.22 -10.08
CA ARG A 76 14.69 -4.53 -10.07
C ARG A 76 13.77 -4.68 -8.87
N PHE A 77 14.24 -4.22 -7.71
CA PHE A 77 13.43 -4.16 -6.49
C PHE A 77 12.20 -3.26 -6.69
N ALA A 78 12.37 -2.06 -7.24
CA ALA A 78 11.27 -1.14 -7.56
C ALA A 78 10.28 -1.77 -8.54
N ALA A 79 10.76 -2.48 -9.57
CA ALA A 79 9.88 -3.20 -10.50
C ALA A 79 9.02 -4.26 -9.76
N SER A 80 9.64 -5.06 -8.92
CA SER A 80 8.92 -6.05 -8.10
C SER A 80 7.92 -5.39 -7.14
N TRP A 81 8.29 -4.28 -6.50
CA TRP A 81 7.43 -3.51 -5.62
C TRP A 81 6.21 -2.94 -6.35
N PHE A 82 6.40 -2.24 -7.48
CA PHE A 82 5.29 -1.65 -8.23
C PHE A 82 4.40 -2.71 -8.90
N ALA A 83 4.94 -3.88 -9.24
CA ALA A 83 4.13 -5.01 -9.68
C ALA A 83 3.25 -5.56 -8.55
N LEU A 84 3.81 -5.71 -7.35
CA LEU A 84 3.08 -6.07 -6.14
C LEU A 84 1.96 -5.06 -5.85
N CYS A 85 2.28 -3.76 -5.80
CA CYS A 85 1.30 -2.70 -5.57
C CYS A 85 0.21 -2.71 -6.63
N GLY A 86 0.57 -2.80 -7.92
CA GLY A 86 -0.43 -2.87 -9.00
C GLY A 86 -1.38 -4.06 -8.85
N PHE A 87 -0.86 -5.23 -8.49
CA PHE A 87 -1.70 -6.42 -8.22
C PHE A 87 -2.59 -6.24 -7.00
N LEU A 88 -2.05 -5.79 -5.86
CA LEU A 88 -2.84 -5.61 -4.64
C LEU A 88 -3.91 -4.54 -4.83
N HIS A 89 -3.56 -3.37 -5.38
CA HIS A 89 -4.51 -2.28 -5.57
C HIS A 89 -5.61 -2.61 -6.58
N ILE A 90 -5.27 -3.25 -7.71
CA ILE A 90 -6.27 -3.50 -8.76
C ILE A 90 -7.04 -4.79 -8.48
N ALA A 91 -6.35 -5.88 -8.15
CA ALA A 91 -6.99 -7.17 -8.00
C ALA A 91 -7.56 -7.36 -6.59
N PHE A 92 -6.78 -7.11 -5.53
CA PHE A 92 -7.20 -7.42 -4.17
C PHE A 92 -8.14 -6.36 -3.59
N GLU A 93 -7.75 -5.08 -3.63
CA GLU A 93 -8.57 -3.94 -3.19
C GLU A 93 -9.73 -3.68 -4.16
N GLY A 94 -9.53 -3.88 -5.47
CA GLY A 94 -10.61 -3.81 -6.44
C GLY A 94 -11.69 -4.87 -6.21
N TYR A 95 -11.30 -6.09 -5.82
CA TYR A 95 -12.25 -7.12 -5.40
C TYR A 95 -13.04 -6.69 -4.16
N TYR A 96 -12.37 -6.11 -3.16
CA TYR A 96 -13.07 -5.55 -2.01
C TYR A 96 -14.08 -4.50 -2.44
N LEU A 97 -13.71 -3.52 -3.25
CA LEU A 97 -14.60 -2.43 -3.65
C LEU A 97 -15.86 -2.93 -4.38
N LEU A 98 -15.70 -3.95 -5.25
CA LEU A 98 -16.77 -4.60 -5.99
C LEU A 98 -17.73 -5.40 -5.09
N HIS A 99 -17.20 -6.02 -4.02
CA HIS A 99 -17.95 -6.94 -3.17
C HIS A 99 -18.20 -6.42 -1.74
N ARG A 100 -17.84 -5.16 -1.42
CA ARG A 100 -17.82 -4.65 -0.04
C ARG A 100 -19.13 -4.83 0.74
N THR A 101 -20.26 -4.85 0.04
CA THR A 101 -21.60 -4.99 0.66
C THR A 101 -22.00 -6.44 0.95
N ASN A 102 -21.35 -7.43 0.33
CA ASN A 102 -21.68 -8.85 0.51
C ASN A 102 -20.46 -9.74 0.83
N ILE A 103 -19.26 -9.17 0.95
CA ILE A 103 -18.01 -9.89 1.20
C ILE A 103 -18.01 -10.70 2.51
N SER A 104 -18.79 -10.25 3.50
CA SER A 104 -19.01 -10.93 4.79
C SER A 104 -19.59 -12.33 4.64
N GLY A 105 -20.46 -12.56 3.64
CA GLY A 105 -21.09 -13.85 3.36
C GLY A 105 -20.36 -14.72 2.34
N MET A 106 -19.32 -14.18 1.69
CA MET A 106 -18.61 -14.86 0.61
C MET A 106 -17.50 -15.78 1.09
N ASN A 107 -17.23 -16.84 0.33
CA ASN A 107 -16.18 -17.82 0.60
C ASN A 107 -15.17 -17.99 -0.55
N THR A 108 -15.06 -17.00 -1.43
CA THR A 108 -13.94 -16.93 -2.39
C THR A 108 -12.62 -16.71 -1.65
N LEU A 109 -11.48 -17.02 -2.29
CA LEU A 109 -10.16 -16.80 -1.68
C LEU A 109 -9.97 -15.36 -1.18
N PHE A 110 -10.30 -14.37 -2.02
CA PHE A 110 -10.14 -12.96 -1.66
C PHE A 110 -11.11 -12.52 -0.56
N ALA A 111 -12.38 -12.94 -0.61
CA ALA A 111 -13.33 -12.62 0.46
C ALA A 111 -12.87 -13.17 1.82
N GLN A 112 -12.33 -14.38 1.84
CA GLN A 112 -11.83 -14.99 3.07
C GLN A 112 -10.59 -14.27 3.61
N LEU A 113 -9.69 -13.82 2.74
CA LEU A 113 -8.52 -13.03 3.14
C LEU A 113 -8.91 -11.63 3.63
N TRP A 114 -9.91 -11.00 3.03
CA TRP A 114 -10.46 -9.74 3.52
C TRP A 114 -11.12 -9.89 4.89
N LYS A 115 -11.89 -10.96 5.09
CA LYS A 115 -12.44 -11.32 6.42
C LYS A 115 -11.32 -11.57 7.44
N GLU A 116 -10.27 -12.30 7.06
CA GLU A 116 -9.12 -12.52 7.94
C GLU A 116 -8.43 -11.20 8.30
N TYR A 117 -8.16 -10.35 7.30
CA TYR A 117 -7.52 -9.06 7.51
C TYR A 117 -8.40 -8.12 8.36
N ALA A 118 -9.72 -8.18 8.21
CA ALA A 118 -10.68 -7.39 8.99
C ALA A 118 -10.68 -7.73 10.50
N LEU A 119 -10.06 -8.84 10.92
CA LEU A 119 -9.80 -9.09 12.36
C LEU A 119 -8.83 -8.04 12.95
N SER A 120 -7.97 -7.47 12.10
CA SER A 120 -7.07 -6.37 12.46
C SER A 120 -7.71 -4.99 12.34
N ASP A 121 -8.67 -4.84 11.43
CA ASP A 121 -9.43 -3.61 11.22
C ASP A 121 -10.80 -3.92 10.62
N SER A 122 -11.81 -3.94 11.48
CA SER A 122 -13.16 -4.36 11.11
C SER A 122 -13.91 -3.32 10.26
N ARG A 123 -13.35 -2.11 10.09
CA ARG A 123 -13.88 -1.07 9.19
C ARG A 123 -14.10 -1.56 7.77
N TYR A 124 -13.30 -2.53 7.33
CA TYR A 124 -13.47 -3.19 6.03
C TYR A 124 -14.77 -3.99 5.91
N LEU A 125 -15.35 -4.49 7.00
CA LEU A 125 -16.64 -5.21 6.96
C LEU A 125 -17.83 -4.35 7.35
N THR A 126 -17.60 -3.21 8.00
CA THR A 126 -18.66 -2.26 8.38
C THR A 126 -18.81 -1.10 7.39
N SER A 127 -18.11 -1.14 6.25
CA SER A 127 -18.16 -0.11 5.19
C SER A 127 -17.86 1.30 5.71
N ASP A 128 -16.81 1.44 6.51
CA ASP A 128 -16.35 2.76 6.97
C ASP A 128 -16.05 3.69 5.79
N VAL A 129 -16.43 4.97 5.94
CA VAL A 129 -16.34 5.96 4.86
C VAL A 129 -14.89 6.17 4.45
N PHE A 130 -13.97 6.26 5.43
CA PHE A 130 -12.57 6.49 5.13
C PHE A 130 -11.97 5.29 4.39
N THR A 131 -12.18 4.06 4.87
CA THR A 131 -11.65 2.87 4.18
C THR A 131 -12.23 2.76 2.77
N VAL A 132 -13.53 2.96 2.57
CA VAL A 132 -14.11 2.90 1.22
C VAL A 132 -13.52 3.98 0.30
N CYS A 133 -13.35 5.21 0.78
CA CYS A 133 -12.76 6.29 -0.01
C CYS A 133 -11.30 6.02 -0.37
N VAL A 134 -10.46 5.63 0.59
CA VAL A 134 -9.04 5.39 0.32
C VAL A 134 -8.85 4.22 -0.64
N GLU A 135 -9.60 3.13 -0.46
CA GLU A 135 -9.55 1.96 -1.36
C GLU A 135 -10.09 2.29 -2.75
N THR A 136 -11.06 3.20 -2.87
CA THR A 136 -11.51 3.67 -4.19
C THR A 136 -10.38 4.41 -4.90
N ILE A 137 -9.67 5.30 -4.21
CA ILE A 137 -8.55 6.04 -4.80
C ILE A 137 -7.38 5.08 -5.13
N THR A 138 -7.09 4.11 -4.28
CA THR A 138 -6.03 3.13 -4.55
C THR A 138 -6.32 2.32 -5.81
N VAL A 139 -7.55 1.83 -5.97
CA VAL A 139 -7.97 1.06 -7.14
C VAL A 139 -7.90 1.88 -8.43
N PHE A 140 -8.43 3.11 -8.43
CA PHE A 140 -8.56 3.90 -9.66
C PHE A 140 -7.37 4.81 -9.99
N ALA A 141 -6.52 5.13 -9.01
CA ALA A 141 -5.34 5.98 -9.22
C ALA A 141 -4.04 5.25 -8.92
N TRP A 142 -3.85 4.73 -7.70
CA TRP A 142 -2.53 4.22 -7.27
C TRP A 142 -2.16 2.89 -7.92
N GLY A 143 -3.13 2.00 -8.16
CA GLY A 143 -2.94 0.76 -8.90
C GLY A 143 -2.49 1.01 -10.35
N PRO A 144 -3.26 1.76 -11.16
CA PRO A 144 -2.89 2.12 -12.52
C PRO A 144 -1.54 2.86 -12.59
N LEU A 145 -1.29 3.81 -11.68
CA LEU A 145 -0.03 4.55 -11.65
C LEU A 145 1.16 3.67 -11.23
N SER A 146 0.93 2.66 -10.39
CA SER A 146 1.95 1.64 -10.06
C SER A 146 2.31 0.81 -11.29
N LEU A 147 1.32 0.35 -12.05
CA LEU A 147 1.58 -0.38 -13.31
C LEU A 147 2.24 0.51 -14.36
N LEU A 148 1.87 1.78 -14.46
CA LEU A 148 2.55 2.74 -15.33
C LEU A 148 4.02 2.94 -14.90
N THR A 149 4.27 3.05 -13.61
CA THR A 149 5.63 3.14 -13.07
C THR A 149 6.44 1.89 -13.41
N LEU A 150 5.86 0.70 -13.25
CA LEU A 150 6.46 -0.57 -13.66
C LEU A 150 6.82 -0.57 -15.15
N PHE A 151 5.89 -0.14 -16.00
CA PHE A 151 6.11 -0.02 -17.44
C PHE A 151 7.26 0.95 -17.75
N CYS A 152 7.31 2.11 -17.09
CA CYS A 152 8.41 3.06 -17.22
C CYS A 152 9.75 2.46 -16.78
N ILE A 153 9.77 1.60 -15.75
CA ILE A 153 11.00 0.88 -15.35
C ILE A 153 11.43 -0.08 -16.47
N PHE A 154 10.52 -0.89 -17.01
CA PHE A 154 10.83 -1.84 -18.08
C PHE A 154 11.28 -1.18 -19.39
N THR A 155 10.77 0.01 -19.69
CA THR A 155 11.13 0.78 -20.89
C THR A 155 12.25 1.77 -20.65
N SER A 156 12.79 1.86 -19.42
CA SER A 156 13.77 2.89 -19.03
C SER A 156 13.29 4.32 -19.33
N HIS A 157 11.98 4.57 -19.22
CA HIS A 157 11.38 5.84 -19.53
C HIS A 157 11.81 6.92 -18.51
N PRO A 158 12.17 8.14 -18.93
CA PRO A 158 12.67 9.19 -18.04
C PRO A 158 11.68 9.59 -16.95
N SER A 159 10.37 9.51 -17.23
CA SER A 159 9.31 9.83 -16.27
C SER A 159 9.15 8.81 -15.13
N ARG A 160 9.92 7.71 -15.09
CA ARG A 160 9.77 6.68 -14.03
C ARG A 160 9.86 7.30 -12.63
N HIS A 161 10.80 8.23 -12.42
CA HIS A 161 11.06 8.82 -11.11
C HIS A 161 9.98 9.82 -10.69
N LEU A 162 9.27 10.42 -11.66
CA LEU A 162 8.09 11.24 -11.39
C LEU A 162 6.96 10.35 -10.84
N PHE A 163 6.57 9.32 -11.59
CA PHE A 163 5.46 8.45 -11.18
C PHE A 163 5.78 7.67 -9.89
N GLN A 164 7.01 7.16 -9.75
CA GLN A 164 7.49 6.55 -8.51
C GLN A 164 7.35 7.51 -7.31
N THR A 165 7.72 8.78 -7.48
CA THR A 165 7.60 9.78 -6.40
C THR A 165 6.14 10.01 -6.02
N VAL A 166 5.25 10.20 -7.00
CA VAL A 166 3.82 10.42 -6.75
C VAL A 166 3.21 9.25 -5.99
N VAL A 167 3.42 8.01 -6.46
CA VAL A 167 2.87 6.82 -5.79
C VAL A 167 3.44 6.64 -4.40
N CYS A 168 4.76 6.83 -4.20
CA CYS A 168 5.37 6.68 -2.88
C CYS A 168 4.85 7.71 -1.87
N VAL A 169 4.66 8.97 -2.29
CA VAL A 169 4.04 9.99 -1.43
C VAL A 169 2.59 9.63 -1.12
N ALA A 170 1.83 9.15 -2.11
CA ALA A 170 0.46 8.72 -1.91
C ALA A 170 0.35 7.55 -0.91
N HIS A 171 1.26 6.56 -0.98
CA HIS A 171 1.31 5.45 -0.02
C HIS A 171 1.60 5.94 1.40
N LEU A 172 2.61 6.82 1.57
CA LEU A 172 2.92 7.39 2.88
C LEU A 172 1.74 8.18 3.47
N TYR A 173 1.10 9.00 2.63
CA TYR A 173 -0.06 9.78 3.04
C TYR A 173 -1.25 8.88 3.39
N GLY A 174 -1.54 7.88 2.55
CA GLY A 174 -2.62 6.93 2.78
C GLY A 174 -2.45 6.15 4.09
N VAL A 175 -1.26 5.61 4.35
CA VAL A 175 -0.97 4.87 5.59
C VAL A 175 -1.01 5.79 6.81
N ALA A 176 -0.52 7.04 6.69
CA ALA A 176 -0.61 8.01 7.77
C ALA A 176 -2.07 8.33 8.13
N LEU A 177 -2.95 8.51 7.14
CA LEU A 177 -4.38 8.68 7.37
C LEU A 177 -5.05 7.41 7.91
N TYR A 178 -4.66 6.24 7.41
CA TYR A 178 -5.18 4.95 7.86
C TYR A 178 -4.92 4.69 9.34
N TYR A 179 -3.70 4.97 9.79
CA TYR A 179 -3.33 4.93 11.21
C TYR A 179 -3.96 6.07 12.01
N GLY A 180 -3.94 7.29 11.47
CA GLY A 180 -4.45 8.47 12.13
C GLY A 180 -5.96 8.38 12.42
N THR A 181 -6.75 7.89 11.47
CA THR A 181 -8.21 7.74 11.62
C THR A 181 -8.56 6.70 12.68
N ASN A 182 -7.95 5.52 12.65
CA ASN A 182 -8.18 4.50 13.68
C ASN A 182 -7.72 4.98 15.07
N TRP A 183 -6.57 5.65 15.14
CA TRP A 183 -6.10 6.24 16.39
C TRP A 183 -7.05 7.31 16.92
N ALA A 184 -7.57 8.18 16.05
CA ALA A 184 -8.53 9.20 16.42
C ALA A 184 -9.83 8.60 16.94
N GLU A 185 -10.39 7.59 16.25
CA GLU A 185 -11.59 6.86 16.71
C GLU A 185 -11.38 6.23 18.10
N GLN A 186 -10.23 5.61 18.33
CA GLN A 186 -9.89 5.05 19.63
C GLN A 186 -9.75 6.11 20.73
N ARG A 187 -9.25 7.31 20.41
CA ARG A 187 -8.99 8.37 21.40
C ARG A 187 -10.19 9.29 21.65
N LEU A 188 -10.98 9.57 20.62
CA LEU A 188 -12.09 10.52 20.67
C LEU A 188 -13.41 9.82 20.98
N HIS A 189 -13.60 8.59 20.48
CA HIS A 189 -14.86 7.86 20.58
C HIS A 189 -14.74 6.56 21.39
N ASN A 190 -13.53 6.20 21.84
CA ASN A 190 -13.24 4.96 22.56
C ASN A 190 -13.70 3.70 21.79
N VAL A 191 -13.60 3.78 20.46
CA VAL A 191 -13.97 2.71 19.53
C VAL A 191 -12.70 1.99 19.09
N SER A 192 -12.68 0.67 19.24
CA SER A 192 -11.63 -0.18 18.69
C SER A 192 -12.18 -0.98 17.53
N TYR A 193 -11.45 -1.02 16.42
CA TYR A 193 -11.78 -1.85 15.25
C TYR A 193 -10.90 -3.10 15.14
N SER A 194 -9.89 -3.21 15.99
CA SER A 194 -8.99 -4.36 16.01
C SER A 194 -9.38 -5.31 17.13
N ARG A 195 -9.21 -6.60 16.88
CA ARG A 195 -9.25 -7.57 17.96
C ARG A 195 -8.11 -7.33 18.97
N PRO A 196 -8.31 -7.63 20.26
CA PRO A 196 -7.36 -7.29 21.31
C PRO A 196 -6.08 -8.13 21.31
N GLU A 197 -6.06 -9.28 20.61
CA GLU A 197 -4.86 -10.10 20.54
C GLU A 197 -3.72 -9.38 19.80
N THR A 198 -2.50 -9.49 20.34
CA THR A 198 -1.28 -8.86 19.80
C THR A 198 -1.09 -9.14 18.31
N LEU A 199 -1.45 -10.34 17.85
CA LEU A 199 -1.37 -10.74 16.45
C LEU A 199 -2.11 -9.74 15.53
N TYR A 200 -3.35 -9.40 15.86
CA TYR A 200 -4.18 -8.62 14.95
C TYR A 200 -3.77 -7.16 14.92
N PHE A 201 -3.47 -6.55 16.07
CA PHE A 201 -3.03 -5.16 16.05
C PHE A 201 -1.58 -5.00 15.58
N TRP A 202 -0.63 -5.76 16.12
CA TRP A 202 0.79 -5.49 15.83
C TRP A 202 1.29 -6.16 14.56
N VAL A 203 0.87 -7.39 14.29
CA VAL A 203 1.35 -8.12 13.09
C VAL A 203 0.53 -7.74 11.87
N TYR A 204 -0.80 -7.75 11.97
CA TYR A 204 -1.64 -7.47 10.80
C TYR A 204 -1.78 -5.96 10.59
N TYR A 205 -2.33 -5.24 11.56
CA TYR A 205 -2.63 -3.82 11.38
C TYR A 205 -1.34 -2.98 11.23
N VAL A 206 -0.37 -3.10 12.13
CA VAL A 206 0.90 -2.36 11.99
C VAL A 206 1.85 -3.05 11.02
N GLY A 207 2.08 -4.36 11.18
CA GLY A 207 3.11 -5.10 10.44
C GLY A 207 2.83 -5.23 8.95
N PHE A 208 1.60 -5.53 8.52
CA PHE A 208 1.30 -5.65 7.09
C PHE A 208 1.24 -4.30 6.38
N ASN A 209 0.97 -3.19 7.08
CA ASN A 209 0.98 -1.85 6.48
C ASN A 209 2.37 -1.19 6.52
N ALA A 210 3.28 -1.63 7.39
CA ALA A 210 4.65 -1.10 7.49
C ALA A 210 5.46 -1.08 6.16
N PRO A 211 5.33 -2.06 5.25
CA PRO A 211 5.99 -2.00 3.93
C PRO A 211 5.63 -0.76 3.11
N TRP A 212 4.38 -0.29 3.17
CA TRP A 212 3.91 0.95 2.53
C TRP A 212 4.41 2.22 3.22
N VAL A 213 5.19 2.08 4.31
CA VAL A 213 5.97 3.17 4.90
C VAL A 213 7.43 3.05 4.48
N VAL A 214 8.04 1.90 4.77
CA VAL A 214 9.49 1.70 4.62
C VAL A 214 9.92 1.74 3.16
N VAL A 215 9.22 1.02 2.27
CA VAL A 215 9.62 0.92 0.86
C VAL A 215 9.47 2.27 0.14
N PRO A 216 8.35 3.01 0.29
CA PRO A 216 8.24 4.36 -0.24
C PRO A 216 9.35 5.32 0.18
N PHE A 217 9.78 5.31 1.45
CA PHE A 217 10.91 6.17 1.86
C PHE A 217 12.22 5.82 1.13
N VAL A 218 12.52 4.53 0.99
CA VAL A 218 13.72 4.07 0.26
C VAL A 218 13.66 4.50 -1.21
N LEU A 219 12.51 4.31 -1.86
CA LEU A 219 12.32 4.65 -3.27
C LEU A 219 12.26 6.16 -3.53
N LEU A 220 11.76 6.95 -2.58
CA LEU A 220 11.81 8.42 -2.63
C LEU A 220 13.26 8.91 -2.51
N ALA A 221 14.05 8.35 -1.60
CA ALA A 221 15.46 8.68 -1.48
C ALA A 221 16.24 8.37 -2.77
N ASP A 222 15.93 7.26 -3.45
CA ASP A 222 16.51 6.94 -4.76
C ASP A 222 16.07 7.96 -5.83
N SER A 223 14.76 8.20 -5.95
CA SER A 223 14.22 9.16 -6.93
C SER A 223 14.80 10.56 -6.73
N TYR A 224 14.86 11.05 -5.50
CA TYR A 224 15.46 12.34 -5.17
C TYR A 224 16.91 12.43 -5.67
N LYS A 225 17.75 11.44 -5.35
CA LYS A 225 19.16 11.41 -5.79
C LYS A 225 19.28 11.45 -7.31
N GLN A 226 18.44 10.69 -8.01
CA GLN A 226 18.48 10.58 -9.47
C GLN A 226 17.99 11.86 -10.14
N VAL A 227 16.93 12.47 -9.61
CA VAL A 227 16.41 13.77 -10.09
C VAL A 227 17.44 14.87 -9.89
N VAL A 228 18.00 15.03 -8.69
CA VAL A 228 19.04 16.04 -8.42
C VAL A 228 20.25 15.86 -9.32
N LYS A 229 20.70 14.62 -9.52
CA LYS A 229 21.81 14.31 -10.43
C LYS A 229 21.50 14.73 -11.86
N ALA A 230 20.29 14.47 -12.35
CA ALA A 230 19.88 14.85 -13.70
C ALA A 230 19.88 16.38 -13.87
N PHE A 231 19.32 17.13 -12.92
CA PHE A 231 19.28 18.58 -12.96
C PHE A 231 20.67 19.23 -12.85
N ARG A 232 21.57 18.68 -12.02
CA ARG A 232 22.97 19.14 -11.97
C ARG A 232 23.69 18.96 -13.31
N ALA A 233 23.53 17.79 -13.93
CA ALA A 233 24.15 17.52 -15.24
C ALA A 233 23.59 18.45 -16.34
N LEU A 234 22.30 18.77 -16.29
CA LEU A 234 21.69 19.74 -17.19
C LEU A 234 22.29 21.14 -16.98
N HIS A 235 22.36 21.60 -15.73
CA HIS A 235 22.93 22.90 -15.39
C HIS A 235 24.40 23.04 -15.80
N GLU A 236 25.22 22.02 -15.57
CA GLU A 236 26.62 22.00 -16.04
C GLU A 236 26.72 22.09 -17.57
N LYS A 237 25.83 21.39 -18.30
CA LYS A 237 25.80 21.43 -19.76
C LYS A 237 25.39 22.80 -20.29
N GLU A 238 24.48 23.49 -19.62
CA GLU A 238 24.03 24.84 -19.99
C GLU A 238 25.05 25.94 -19.63
N THR A 239 25.80 25.78 -18.55
CA THR A 239 26.76 26.79 -18.07
C THR A 239 28.16 26.67 -18.69
N ARG A 240 28.56 25.47 -19.12
CA ARG A 240 29.88 25.21 -19.74
C ARG A 240 30.17 26.08 -20.98
N PRO A 241 29.24 26.32 -21.92
CA PRO A 241 29.48 27.20 -23.06
C PRO A 241 29.71 28.66 -22.64
N VAL A 242 28.88 29.15 -21.70
CA VAL A 242 28.97 30.53 -21.19
C VAL A 242 30.30 30.78 -20.49
N ARG A 243 30.73 29.85 -19.62
CA ARG A 243 32.05 29.93 -18.96
C ARG A 243 33.20 29.88 -19.96
N ALA A 244 33.11 29.03 -20.98
CA ALA A 244 34.15 28.92 -22.00
C ALA A 244 34.30 30.20 -22.84
N VAL A 245 33.20 30.94 -23.09
CA VAL A 245 33.24 32.25 -23.77
C VAL A 245 33.85 33.31 -22.84
N GLN A 246 33.41 33.40 -21.60
CA GLN A 246 33.96 34.35 -20.61
C GLN A 246 35.46 34.13 -20.34
N GLU A 247 35.92 32.88 -20.31
CA GLU A 247 37.34 32.56 -20.12
C GLU A 247 38.18 32.94 -21.35
N LYS A 248 37.62 32.84 -22.57
CA LYS A 248 38.28 33.33 -23.78
C LYS A 248 38.38 34.86 -23.82
N GLU A 249 37.30 35.56 -23.48
CA GLU A 249 37.25 37.03 -23.47
C GLU A 249 38.19 37.63 -22.41
N SER A 250 38.26 37.04 -21.22
CA SER A 250 39.19 37.47 -20.16
C SER A 250 40.66 37.24 -20.53
N ARG A 251 40.99 36.14 -21.23
CA ARG A 251 42.33 35.91 -21.78
C ARG A 251 42.71 36.87 -22.90
N GLN A 252 41.74 37.39 -23.66
CA GLN A 252 41.97 38.41 -24.68
C GLN A 252 42.17 39.80 -24.07
N ARG A 253 41.48 40.15 -22.98
CA ARG A 253 41.63 41.44 -22.29
C ARG A 253 42.92 41.57 -21.46
N SER A 254 43.56 40.46 -21.13
CA SER A 254 44.80 40.42 -20.33
C SER A 254 46.08 40.36 -21.18
N LYS A 255 45.95 40.34 -22.51
CA LYS A 255 47.04 40.48 -23.48
C LYS A 255 47.03 41.87 -24.09
#